data_AF-A0A2E4YVL0-F1
#
_entry.id   AF-A0A2E4YVL0-F1
#
_cell.length_a   1.000
_cell.length_b   1.000
_cell.length_c   1.000
_cell.angle_alpha   90.00
_cell.angle_beta   90.00
_cell.angle_gamma   90.00
#
_symmetry.space_group_name_H-M   'P 1'
#
loop_
_entity.id
_entity.type
_entity.pdbx_description
1 polymer ?
#
loop_
_entity_poly.entity_id
_entity_poly.type
_entity_poly.pdbx_seq_one_letter_code
_entity_poly.pdbx_strand_id
1 'polypeptide(L)'
;MAESNGSRFMAVILFLLPLILSTSAGDGSTGVLGGPTILIEEKTATWCTPCAEFDPLLAAFITDAGGRAVLASHHPYDGEDPLGSAASAHRLSRLGASSSTVTPTLWFDGSEGVTGPLTRNDLIRHVSSAEGDRSSSSRLTLLPATTTLDAAGVTVTLDSSAGDLNNTTLTVMLVETDVVRPAGSVGGEPLWIVSRAVAEIDVVEGLSTIELPLESWTFGGDVTSGLDISISIDPSWQHDSLGWIVVHERIADGKVVEVLGAHASLPGVVEDEQLNSRWMVAACILLMAIGTRIWLR
;
A
#
# COMPACT_ATOMS: atom_id res chain seq x y z
N MET A 1 -8.96 -47.63 64.72
CA MET A 1 -7.93 -47.68 63.66
C MET A 1 -8.56 -47.15 62.38
N ALA A 2 -8.29 -45.90 62.05
CA ALA A 2 -8.43 -45.32 60.72
C ALA A 2 -7.75 -43.95 60.77
N GLU A 3 -6.65 -43.83 60.02
CA GLU A 3 -5.78 -42.68 59.91
C GLU A 3 -6.35 -41.60 58.96
N SER A 4 -5.96 -40.36 59.24
CA SER A 4 -5.50 -39.32 58.30
C SER A 4 -5.97 -39.39 56.84
N ASN A 5 -6.67 -38.33 56.39
CA ASN A 5 -6.26 -37.58 55.20
C ASN A 5 -7.02 -36.24 55.13
N GLY A 6 -6.51 -35.27 55.89
CA GLY A 6 -6.81 -33.86 55.69
C GLY A 6 -5.81 -33.25 54.71
N SER A 7 -6.31 -32.35 53.86
CA SER A 7 -5.53 -31.30 53.20
C SER A 7 -4.48 -31.73 52.16
N ARG A 8 -4.95 -32.22 51.02
CA ARG A 8 -4.28 -32.04 49.72
C ARG A 8 -5.36 -31.98 48.66
N PHE A 9 -5.69 -30.80 48.12
CA PHE A 9 -6.27 -30.57 46.78
C PHE A 9 -6.84 -29.14 46.68
N MET A 10 -6.00 -28.13 46.92
CA MET A 10 -6.31 -26.76 46.48
C MET A 10 -5.03 -25.95 46.33
N ALA A 11 -4.08 -26.48 45.56
CA ALA A 11 -2.83 -25.80 45.22
C ALA A 11 -2.50 -25.97 43.72
N VAL A 12 -3.52 -25.89 42.86
CA VAL A 12 -3.36 -25.96 41.39
C VAL A 12 -4.11 -24.82 40.66
N ILE A 13 -4.71 -23.85 41.37
CA ILE A 13 -5.30 -22.63 40.76
C ILE A 13 -4.42 -21.41 41.06
N LEU A 14 -3.10 -21.57 40.96
CA LEU A 14 -2.14 -20.45 41.06
C LEU A 14 -0.91 -20.68 40.17
N PHE A 15 -1.08 -21.38 39.05
CA PHE A 15 -0.03 -21.65 38.05
C PHE A 15 -0.54 -21.45 36.61
N LEU A 16 -1.56 -20.61 36.43
CA LEU A 16 -2.04 -20.12 35.13
C LEU A 16 -1.96 -18.58 35.04
N LEU A 17 -0.95 -17.98 35.68
CA LEU A 17 -0.44 -16.67 35.30
C LEU A 17 0.94 -16.87 34.67
N PRO A 18 1.03 -17.15 33.36
CA PRO A 18 2.18 -16.74 32.60
C PRO A 18 1.88 -15.38 31.94
N LEU A 19 2.78 -14.44 32.19
CA LEU A 19 3.13 -13.33 31.31
C LEU A 19 1.97 -12.41 30.90
N ILE A 20 1.61 -11.51 31.82
CA ILE A 20 1.27 -10.15 31.38
C ILE A 20 2.59 -9.59 30.84
N LEU A 21 2.78 -9.61 29.52
CA LEU A 21 3.82 -8.83 28.88
C LEU A 21 3.68 -7.40 29.41
N SER A 22 4.76 -6.86 29.97
CA SER A 22 4.94 -5.44 30.11
C SER A 22 4.84 -4.83 28.71
N THR A 23 3.64 -4.45 28.30
CA THR A 23 3.46 -3.51 27.22
C THR A 23 3.85 -2.16 27.81
N SER A 24 5.10 -1.75 27.57
CA SER A 24 5.37 -0.32 27.56
C SER A 24 4.35 0.29 26.62
N ALA A 25 3.55 1.24 27.11
CA ALA A 25 2.72 2.08 26.29
C ALA A 25 3.65 2.81 25.30
N GLY A 26 3.89 2.16 24.16
CA GLY A 26 4.37 2.78 22.95
C GLY A 26 3.20 3.57 22.36
N ASP A 27 3.52 4.75 21.86
CA ASP A 27 2.61 5.70 21.24
C ASP A 27 1.63 5.01 20.28
N GLY A 28 0.36 5.39 20.38
CA GLY A 28 -0.80 4.65 19.86
C GLY A 28 -1.04 4.80 18.36
N SER A 29 0.00 4.93 17.54
CA SER A 29 -0.11 4.85 16.09
C SER A 29 0.39 3.49 15.63
N THR A 30 -0.50 2.52 15.46
CA THR A 30 -0.17 1.24 14.82
C THR A 30 0.08 1.50 13.33
N GLY A 31 1.31 1.88 13.00
CA GLY A 31 1.75 1.96 11.62
C GLY A 31 1.73 0.58 11.00
N VAL A 32 1.15 0.48 9.81
CA VAL A 32 1.16 -0.75 9.04
C VAL A 32 2.55 -0.94 8.47
N LEU A 33 3.14 -2.11 8.71
CA LEU A 33 4.46 -2.46 8.20
C LEU A 33 4.31 -3.01 6.78
N GLY A 34 4.73 -2.23 5.79
CA GLY A 34 4.91 -2.66 4.41
C GLY A 34 6.38 -2.80 4.01
N GLY A 35 6.62 -2.99 2.71
CA GLY A 35 7.95 -3.28 2.19
C GLY A 35 7.99 -4.39 1.16
N PRO A 36 7.51 -5.62 1.48
CA PRO A 36 7.56 -6.75 0.55
C PRO A 36 6.46 -6.71 -0.53
N THR A 37 5.53 -5.74 -0.47
CA THR A 37 4.48 -5.58 -1.47
C THR A 37 5.09 -5.31 -2.85
N ILE A 38 4.66 -6.09 -3.86
CA ILE A 38 5.05 -5.89 -5.25
C ILE A 38 4.30 -4.67 -5.80
N LEU A 39 5.04 -3.70 -6.34
CA LEU A 39 4.46 -2.59 -7.06
C LEU A 39 4.14 -3.04 -8.49
N ILE A 40 2.87 -2.94 -8.88
CA ILE A 40 2.41 -3.11 -10.25
C ILE A 40 2.06 -1.72 -10.76
N GLU A 41 2.67 -1.31 -11.85
CA GLU A 41 2.34 -0.05 -12.50
C GLU A 41 1.81 -0.34 -13.89
N GLU A 42 0.72 0.33 -14.26
CA GLU A 42 0.07 0.13 -15.54
C GLU A 42 0.04 1.43 -16.35
N LYS A 43 0.38 1.35 -17.63
CA LYS A 43 0.00 2.36 -18.62
C LYS A 43 -1.36 1.95 -19.19
N THR A 44 -2.40 2.70 -18.87
CA THR A 44 -3.77 2.48 -19.36
C THR A 44 -4.29 3.70 -20.11
N ALA A 45 -5.48 3.64 -20.69
CA ALA A 45 -6.14 4.84 -21.22
C ALA A 45 -7.67 4.73 -21.22
N THR A 46 -8.34 5.87 -21.11
CA THR A 46 -9.82 5.97 -21.15
C THR A 46 -10.42 5.57 -22.50
N TRP A 47 -9.65 5.72 -23.59
CA TRP A 47 -10.03 5.35 -24.96
C TRP A 47 -9.61 3.92 -25.36
N CYS A 48 -8.91 3.19 -24.48
CA CYS A 48 -8.36 1.87 -24.78
C CYS A 48 -9.38 0.76 -24.51
N THR A 49 -9.91 0.15 -25.58
CA THR A 49 -10.86 -0.98 -25.45
C THR A 49 -10.25 -2.20 -24.74
N PRO A 50 -9.03 -2.67 -25.08
CA PRO A 50 -8.44 -3.80 -24.36
C PRO A 50 -8.21 -3.53 -22.88
N CYS A 51 -7.94 -2.27 -22.50
CA CYS A 51 -7.81 -1.86 -21.10
C CYS A 51 -9.16 -2.00 -20.39
N ALA A 52 -10.22 -1.41 -20.95
CA ALA A 52 -11.57 -1.50 -20.37
C ALA A 52 -12.07 -2.95 -20.20
N GLU A 53 -11.66 -3.87 -21.07
CA GLU A 53 -11.97 -5.31 -20.94
C GLU A 53 -11.12 -6.01 -19.86
N PHE A 54 -9.89 -5.53 -19.64
CA PHE A 54 -8.93 -6.09 -18.70
C PHE A 54 -9.09 -5.53 -17.27
N ASP A 55 -9.50 -4.27 -17.12
CA ASP A 55 -9.63 -3.55 -15.84
C ASP A 55 -10.36 -4.37 -14.76
N PRO A 56 -11.52 -5.03 -15.03
CA PRO A 56 -12.21 -5.81 -13.99
C PRO A 56 -11.42 -7.03 -13.50
N LEU A 57 -10.65 -7.67 -14.40
CA LEU A 57 -9.81 -8.81 -14.04
C LEU A 57 -8.63 -8.35 -13.19
N LEU A 58 -7.97 -7.27 -13.60
CA LEU A 58 -6.87 -6.68 -12.85
C LEU A 58 -7.36 -6.20 -11.47
N ALA A 59 -8.55 -5.60 -11.41
CA ALA A 59 -9.14 -5.13 -10.17
C ALA A 59 -9.39 -6.26 -9.16
N ALA A 60 -10.00 -7.35 -9.64
CA ALA A 60 -10.20 -8.55 -8.85
C ALA A 60 -8.86 -9.17 -8.41
N PHE A 61 -7.84 -9.14 -9.26
CA PHE A 61 -6.52 -9.70 -8.94
C PHE A 61 -5.83 -8.99 -7.78
N ILE A 62 -5.77 -7.65 -7.78
CA ILE A 62 -5.11 -6.91 -6.67
C ILE A 62 -5.88 -7.10 -5.37
N THR A 63 -7.22 -7.12 -5.44
CA THR A 63 -8.06 -7.42 -4.26
C THR A 63 -7.72 -8.80 -3.69
N ASP A 64 -7.63 -9.82 -4.54
CA ASP A 64 -7.28 -11.18 -4.14
C ASP A 64 -5.81 -11.32 -3.67
N ALA A 65 -4.92 -10.41 -4.11
CA ALA A 65 -3.52 -10.41 -3.71
C ALA A 65 -3.34 -10.05 -2.22
N GLY A 66 -4.34 -9.42 -1.58
CA GLY A 66 -4.40 -9.24 -0.13
C GLY A 66 -3.19 -8.53 0.46
N GLY A 67 -2.71 -7.47 -0.20
CA GLY A 67 -1.54 -6.69 0.21
C GLY A 67 -0.19 -7.21 -0.33
N ARG A 68 -0.16 -8.37 -1.00
CA ARG A 68 1.04 -8.86 -1.70
C ARG A 68 1.43 -8.01 -2.91
N ALA A 69 0.46 -7.37 -3.53
CA ALA A 69 0.68 -6.46 -4.65
C ALA A 69 -0.18 -5.20 -4.48
N VAL A 70 0.32 -4.08 -5.00
CA VAL A 70 -0.44 -2.85 -5.17
C VAL A 70 -0.36 -2.40 -6.62
N LEU A 71 -1.43 -1.81 -7.14
CA LEU A 71 -1.49 -1.25 -8.48
C LEU A 71 -1.37 0.27 -8.43
N ALA A 72 -0.71 0.88 -9.41
CA ALA A 72 -0.84 2.28 -9.76
C ALA A 72 -1.13 2.40 -11.27
N SER A 73 -2.26 2.98 -11.63
CA SER A 73 -2.66 3.13 -13.04
C SER A 73 -2.35 4.54 -13.53
N HIS A 74 -1.51 4.62 -14.56
CA HIS A 74 -0.99 5.85 -15.15
C HIS A 74 -1.64 6.09 -16.51
N HIS A 75 -2.43 7.15 -16.59
CA HIS A 75 -3.01 7.62 -17.85
C HIS A 75 -2.02 8.54 -18.59
N PRO A 76 -1.84 8.39 -19.91
CA PRO A 76 -0.91 9.20 -20.68
C PRO A 76 -1.33 10.67 -20.69
N TYR A 77 -0.37 11.58 -20.54
CA TYR A 77 -0.60 13.02 -20.69
C TYR A 77 -0.41 13.45 -22.14
N ASP A 78 -1.30 13.01 -23.00
CA ASP A 78 -1.25 13.20 -24.46
C ASP A 78 -2.26 14.23 -24.99
N GLY A 79 -3.12 14.76 -24.13
CA GLY A 79 -4.19 15.69 -24.50
C GLY A 79 -5.45 15.02 -25.04
N GLU A 80 -5.44 13.68 -25.17
CA GLU A 80 -6.59 12.88 -25.56
C GLU A 80 -7.20 12.18 -24.34
N ASP A 81 -6.37 11.68 -23.43
CA ASP A 81 -6.85 11.07 -22.19
C ASP A 81 -7.18 12.13 -21.11
N PRO A 82 -8.46 12.34 -20.75
CA PRO A 82 -8.87 13.31 -19.73
C PRO A 82 -8.34 13.01 -18.32
N LEU A 83 -7.82 11.82 -18.06
CA LEU A 83 -7.21 11.45 -16.77
C LEU A 83 -5.68 11.54 -16.79
N GLY A 84 -5.09 11.88 -17.94
CA GLY A 84 -3.67 12.13 -18.07
C GLY A 84 -3.21 13.28 -17.18
N SER A 85 -2.06 13.10 -16.52
CA SER A 85 -1.47 14.11 -15.64
C SER A 85 0.04 14.20 -15.83
N ALA A 86 0.64 15.34 -15.47
CA ALA A 86 2.09 15.49 -15.46
C ALA A 86 2.77 14.44 -14.56
N ALA A 87 2.13 14.07 -13.45
CA ALA A 87 2.59 13.02 -12.55
C ALA A 87 2.64 11.66 -13.24
N SER A 88 1.56 11.25 -13.92
CA SER A 88 1.51 10.01 -14.71
C SER A 88 2.55 10.01 -15.83
N ALA A 89 2.71 11.12 -16.55
CA ALA A 89 3.70 11.22 -17.61
C ALA A 89 5.14 11.10 -17.09
N HIS A 90 5.44 11.78 -15.98
CA HIS A 90 6.73 11.66 -15.31
C HIS A 90 6.99 10.21 -14.89
N ARG A 91 6.03 9.56 -14.22
CA ARG A 91 6.21 8.19 -13.75
C ARG A 91 6.36 7.19 -14.89
N LEU A 92 5.57 7.31 -15.94
CA LEU A 92 5.72 6.51 -17.17
C LEU A 92 7.11 6.69 -17.80
N SER A 93 7.66 7.91 -17.79
CA SER A 93 9.02 8.14 -18.29
C SER A 93 10.09 7.44 -17.44
N ARG A 94 9.93 7.40 -16.10
CA ARG A 94 10.81 6.67 -15.18
C ARG A 94 10.81 5.16 -15.47
N LEU A 95 9.67 4.62 -15.89
CA LEU A 95 9.50 3.22 -16.32
C LEU A 95 10.02 2.94 -17.74
N GLY A 96 10.58 3.95 -18.41
CA GLY A 96 11.06 3.83 -19.79
C GLY A 96 9.95 3.76 -20.83
N ALA A 97 8.69 4.04 -20.46
CA ALA A 97 7.61 4.15 -21.42
C ALA A 97 7.83 5.37 -22.33
N SER A 98 7.40 5.23 -23.58
CA SER A 98 7.44 6.30 -24.57
C SER A 98 6.06 6.51 -25.18
N SER A 99 5.96 7.47 -26.10
CA SER A 99 4.72 7.69 -26.87
C SER A 99 4.33 6.47 -27.72
N SER A 100 5.28 5.60 -28.08
CA SER A 100 4.99 4.37 -28.83
C SER A 100 4.64 3.17 -27.95
N THR A 101 4.81 3.27 -26.62
CA THR A 101 4.39 2.21 -25.69
C THR A 101 2.87 2.08 -25.76
N VAL A 102 2.38 0.91 -26.13
CA VAL A 102 0.94 0.67 -26.29
C VAL A 102 0.27 0.41 -24.93
N THR A 103 -1.05 0.47 -24.91
CA THR A 103 -1.89 0.20 -23.74
C THR A 103 -2.70 -1.10 -23.92
N PRO A 104 -2.94 -1.89 -22.85
CA PRO A 104 -2.30 -1.79 -21.55
C PRO A 104 -0.82 -2.27 -21.60
N THR A 105 0.05 -1.69 -20.77
CA THR A 105 1.38 -2.24 -20.48
C THR A 105 1.58 -2.23 -18.98
N LEU A 106 2.10 -3.33 -18.41
CA LEU A 106 2.31 -3.48 -16.97
C LEU A 106 3.80 -3.64 -16.65
N TRP A 107 4.25 -3.00 -15.59
CA TRP A 107 5.58 -3.15 -14.99
C TRP A 107 5.43 -3.73 -13.59
N PHE A 108 6.24 -4.73 -13.26
CA PHE A 108 6.26 -5.35 -11.93
C PHE A 108 7.59 -4.97 -11.26
N ASP A 109 7.54 -4.14 -10.23
CA ASP A 109 8.72 -3.58 -9.54
C ASP A 109 9.73 -2.91 -10.48
N GLY A 110 9.23 -2.16 -11.46
CA GLY A 110 10.09 -1.46 -12.44
C GLY A 110 10.79 -2.36 -13.46
N SER A 111 10.44 -3.65 -13.53
CA SER A 111 10.92 -4.58 -14.57
C SER A 111 10.50 -4.15 -15.99
N GLU A 112 11.00 -4.82 -17.02
CA GLU A 112 10.59 -4.52 -18.39
C GLU A 112 9.07 -4.66 -18.58
N GLY A 113 8.47 -3.69 -19.27
CA GLY A 113 7.02 -3.61 -19.45
C GLY A 113 6.46 -4.78 -20.27
N VAL A 114 5.43 -5.44 -19.74
CA VAL A 114 4.69 -6.52 -20.39
C VAL A 114 3.46 -5.92 -21.06
N THR A 115 3.42 -6.02 -22.39
CA THR A 115 2.37 -5.42 -23.21
C THR A 115 1.16 -6.33 -23.41
N GLY A 116 -0.02 -5.74 -23.34
CA GLY A 116 -1.30 -6.36 -23.66
C GLY A 116 -2.03 -6.89 -22.42
N PRO A 117 -3.32 -7.26 -22.58
CA PRO A 117 -4.10 -7.81 -21.48
C PRO A 117 -3.50 -9.14 -21.03
N LEU A 118 -3.34 -9.30 -19.72
CA LEU A 118 -2.76 -10.50 -19.12
C LEU A 118 -3.86 -11.43 -18.61
N THR A 119 -3.58 -12.73 -18.60
CA THR A 119 -4.44 -13.66 -17.86
C THR A 119 -4.12 -13.59 -16.37
N ARG A 120 -5.04 -14.04 -15.52
CA ARG A 120 -4.80 -14.17 -14.08
C ARG A 120 -3.56 -15.02 -13.77
N ASN A 121 -3.30 -16.08 -14.54
CA ASN A 121 -2.11 -16.92 -14.35
C ASN A 121 -0.82 -16.18 -14.71
N ASP A 122 -0.87 -15.28 -15.70
CA ASP A 122 0.28 -14.43 -16.04
C ASP A 122 0.55 -13.43 -14.92
N LEU A 123 -0.48 -12.77 -14.38
CA LEU A 123 -0.36 -11.86 -13.23
C LEU A 123 0.28 -12.55 -12.02
N ILE A 124 -0.21 -13.74 -11.65
CA ILE A 124 0.38 -14.52 -10.55
C ILE A 124 1.85 -14.84 -10.83
N ARG A 125 2.18 -15.25 -12.06
CA ARG A 125 3.56 -15.60 -12.44
C ARG A 125 4.48 -14.39 -12.35
N HIS A 126 4.06 -13.23 -12.85
CA HIS A 126 4.87 -12.02 -12.83
C HIS A 126 5.07 -11.48 -11.40
N VAL A 127 4.01 -11.47 -10.57
CA VAL A 127 4.13 -11.12 -9.14
C VAL A 127 5.09 -12.07 -8.43
N SER A 128 4.96 -13.37 -8.62
CA SER A 128 5.88 -14.32 -7.96
C SER A 128 7.30 -14.30 -8.51
N SER A 129 7.50 -13.90 -9.79
CA SER A 129 8.83 -13.61 -10.31
C SER A 129 9.44 -12.41 -9.59
N ALA A 130 8.70 -11.30 -9.48
CA ALA A 130 9.16 -10.09 -8.79
C ALA A 130 9.44 -10.35 -7.31
N GLU A 131 8.60 -11.15 -6.62
CA GLU A 131 8.86 -11.62 -5.25
C GLU A 131 10.19 -12.40 -5.15
N GLY A 132 10.51 -13.23 -6.14
CA GLY A 132 11.74 -14.02 -6.18
C GLY A 132 12.98 -13.21 -6.54
N ASP A 133 12.84 -12.19 -7.39
CA ASP A 133 13.93 -11.30 -7.80
C ASP A 133 14.31 -10.31 -6.67
N ARG A 134 13.38 -10.00 -5.78
CA ARG A 134 13.62 -9.14 -4.61
C ARG A 134 14.44 -9.87 -3.54
N SER A 135 15.75 -9.62 -3.53
CA SER A 135 16.68 -10.24 -2.57
C SER A 135 16.44 -9.83 -1.10
N SER A 136 15.91 -8.63 -0.88
CA SER A 136 15.48 -8.10 0.42
C SER A 136 14.51 -6.93 0.20
N SER A 137 13.70 -6.60 1.22
CA SER A 137 12.76 -5.49 1.14
C SER A 137 13.01 -4.49 2.25
N SER A 138 13.06 -3.21 1.88
CA SER A 138 13.02 -2.14 2.86
C SER A 138 11.70 -2.12 3.60
N ARG A 139 11.74 -1.78 4.89
CA ARG A 139 10.55 -1.72 5.72
C ARG A 139 10.03 -0.29 5.74
N LEU A 140 8.82 -0.14 5.21
CA LEU A 140 8.10 1.13 5.13
C LEU A 140 6.94 1.10 6.12
N THR A 141 6.74 2.19 6.84
CA THR A 141 5.57 2.39 7.67
C THR A 141 4.79 3.57 7.12
N LEU A 142 3.51 3.36 6.85
CA LEU A 142 2.59 4.44 6.50
C LEU A 142 1.61 4.67 7.66
N LEU A 143 1.50 5.92 8.04
CA LEU A 143 0.49 6.41 8.96
C LEU A 143 -0.36 7.42 8.21
N PRO A 144 -1.60 7.07 7.83
CA PRO A 144 -2.49 8.00 7.17
C PRO A 144 -2.72 9.21 8.08
N ALA A 145 -2.49 10.41 7.54
CA ALA A 145 -2.86 11.63 8.22
C ALA A 145 -4.27 12.05 7.76
N THR A 146 -4.83 13.06 8.41
CA THR A 146 -6.21 13.50 8.14
C THR A 146 -6.35 13.97 6.68
N THR A 147 -7.22 13.31 5.91
CA THR A 147 -7.72 13.83 4.65
C THR A 147 -8.88 14.79 4.92
N THR A 148 -8.81 15.96 4.33
CA THR A 148 -9.84 17.01 4.38
C THR A 148 -10.34 17.29 2.97
N LEU A 149 -11.27 18.22 2.81
CA LEU A 149 -11.72 18.63 1.47
C LEU A 149 -10.61 19.31 0.66
N ASP A 150 -9.68 20.01 1.33
CA ASP A 150 -8.69 20.86 0.67
C ASP A 150 -7.28 20.25 0.67
N ALA A 151 -7.02 19.25 1.53
CA ALA A 151 -5.70 18.65 1.67
C ALA A 151 -5.76 17.18 2.08
N ALA A 152 -4.84 16.38 1.53
CA ALA A 152 -4.57 15.00 1.96
C ALA A 152 -3.18 14.94 2.58
N GLY A 153 -3.00 14.11 3.61
CA GLY A 153 -1.69 13.91 4.24
C GLY A 153 -1.37 12.45 4.56
N VAL A 154 -0.08 12.17 4.68
CA VAL A 154 0.47 10.88 5.12
C VAL A 154 1.79 11.11 5.85
N THR A 155 2.03 10.34 6.90
CA THR A 155 3.35 10.24 7.53
C THR A 155 4.01 8.95 7.09
N VAL A 156 5.24 9.04 6.60
CA VAL A 156 6.04 7.91 6.13
C VAL A 156 7.27 7.74 6.99
N THR A 157 7.58 6.50 7.37
CA THR A 157 8.84 6.16 8.01
C THR A 157 9.52 5.02 7.26
N LEU A 158 10.79 5.21 6.91
CA LEU A 158 11.66 4.18 6.38
C LEU A 158 12.58 3.67 7.47
N ASP A 159 12.57 2.36 7.71
CA ASP A 159 13.51 1.73 8.64
C ASP A 159 14.92 1.72 8.02
N SER A 160 15.79 2.61 8.52
CA SER A 160 17.16 2.78 8.04
C SER A 160 18.07 1.57 8.33
N SER A 161 17.61 0.59 9.12
CA SER A 161 18.33 -0.68 9.28
C SER A 161 18.25 -1.59 8.04
N ALA A 162 17.44 -1.21 7.04
CA ALA A 162 17.14 -2.01 5.87
C ALA A 162 18.21 -2.06 4.77
N GLY A 163 19.33 -1.32 4.87
CA GLY A 163 20.42 -1.41 3.91
C GLY A 163 21.09 -0.09 3.58
N ASP A 164 21.79 -0.05 2.44
CA ASP A 164 22.43 1.16 1.93
C ASP A 164 21.38 2.13 1.36
N LEU A 165 21.20 3.27 2.01
CA LEU A 165 20.28 4.34 1.59
C LEU A 165 20.90 5.28 0.55
N ASN A 166 22.20 5.14 0.24
CA ASN A 166 22.85 6.01 -0.73
C ASN A 166 22.24 5.81 -2.13
N ASN A 167 22.02 6.94 -2.82
CA ASN A 167 21.41 6.97 -4.15
C ASN A 167 20.03 6.30 -4.21
N THR A 168 19.25 6.41 -3.13
CA THR A 168 17.89 5.91 -3.08
C THR A 168 16.89 7.06 -2.99
N THR A 169 15.71 6.82 -3.53
CA THR A 169 14.64 7.79 -3.63
C THR A 169 13.39 7.20 -2.98
N LEU A 170 12.68 8.02 -2.22
CA LEU A 170 11.34 7.76 -1.77
C LEU A 170 10.37 8.43 -2.75
N THR A 171 9.67 7.62 -3.53
CA THR A 171 8.64 8.05 -4.48
C THR A 171 7.28 7.89 -3.83
N VAL A 172 6.56 9.00 -3.70
CA VAL A 172 5.26 9.09 -3.03
C VAL A 172 4.21 9.46 -4.06
N MET A 173 3.22 8.59 -4.22
CA MET A 173 2.13 8.76 -5.18
C MET A 173 0.81 8.92 -4.44
N LEU A 174 0.05 9.93 -4.84
CA LEU A 174 -1.37 10.06 -4.48
C LEU A 174 -2.20 9.41 -5.59
N VAL A 175 -3.06 8.49 -5.22
CA VAL A 175 -3.90 7.72 -6.15
C VAL A 175 -5.38 7.84 -5.80
N GLU A 176 -6.26 7.70 -6.78
CA GLU A 176 -7.72 7.72 -6.62
C GLU A 176 -8.31 6.35 -6.94
N THR A 177 -9.06 5.77 -6.00
CA THR A 177 -9.51 4.37 -6.03
C THR A 177 -10.93 4.15 -6.54
N ASP A 178 -11.65 5.20 -6.94
CA ASP A 178 -12.99 5.04 -7.52
C ASP A 178 -13.28 6.18 -8.51
N VAL A 179 -12.50 6.25 -9.58
CA VAL A 179 -12.62 7.34 -10.55
C VAL A 179 -13.80 7.09 -11.46
N VAL A 180 -14.80 7.99 -11.39
CA VAL A 180 -15.90 8.00 -12.35
C VAL A 180 -15.34 8.27 -13.74
N ARG A 181 -15.63 7.34 -14.65
CA ARG A 181 -15.15 7.39 -16.03
C ARG A 181 -15.66 8.66 -16.75
N PRO A 182 -14.78 9.48 -17.35
CA PRO A 182 -15.19 10.67 -18.10
C PRO A 182 -16.10 10.31 -19.28
N ALA A 183 -16.99 11.23 -19.65
CA ALA A 183 -17.90 11.03 -20.77
C ALA A 183 -17.13 10.73 -22.08
N GLY A 184 -17.58 9.72 -22.83
CA GLY A 184 -16.96 9.32 -24.10
C GLY A 184 -15.84 8.28 -23.98
N SER A 185 -15.44 7.93 -22.76
CA SER A 185 -14.48 6.84 -22.53
C SER A 185 -15.09 5.46 -22.82
N VAL A 186 -14.26 4.47 -23.13
CA VAL A 186 -14.67 3.08 -23.41
C VAL A 186 -14.84 2.29 -22.10
N GLY A 187 -15.85 1.42 -22.00
CA GLY A 187 -16.10 0.61 -20.79
C GLY A 187 -17.20 1.17 -19.91
N GLY A 188 -17.56 0.44 -18.85
CA GLY A 188 -18.67 0.79 -17.95
C GLY A 188 -18.34 0.84 -16.47
N GLU A 189 -17.26 0.18 -16.04
CA GLU A 189 -16.84 0.18 -14.64
C GLU A 189 -15.95 1.41 -14.32
N PRO A 190 -15.92 1.84 -13.04
CA PRO A 190 -14.99 2.86 -12.58
C PRO A 190 -13.53 2.49 -12.83
N LEU A 191 -12.69 3.51 -13.00
CA LEU A 191 -11.26 3.33 -13.14
C LEU A 191 -10.61 3.25 -11.77
N TRP A 192 -9.66 2.31 -11.62
CA TRP A 192 -9.13 1.94 -10.32
C TRP A 192 -7.69 2.39 -10.12
N ILE A 193 -7.40 2.95 -8.94
CA ILE A 193 -6.09 3.35 -8.45
C ILE A 193 -5.34 4.27 -9.45
N VAL A 194 -6.04 5.29 -9.93
CA VAL A 194 -5.54 6.28 -10.90
C VAL A 194 -4.54 7.21 -10.24
N SER A 195 -3.33 7.31 -10.79
CA SER A 195 -2.29 8.22 -10.31
C SER A 195 -2.66 9.69 -10.55
N ARG A 196 -2.68 10.48 -9.47
CA ARG A 196 -3.02 11.91 -9.48
C ARG A 196 -1.80 12.81 -9.28
N ALA A 197 -0.95 12.45 -8.34
CA ALA A 197 0.19 13.26 -7.94
C ALA A 197 1.40 12.38 -7.61
N VAL A 198 2.61 12.91 -7.80
CA VAL A 198 3.86 12.26 -7.41
C VAL A 198 4.85 13.26 -6.80
N ALA A 199 5.53 12.83 -5.75
CA ALA A 199 6.73 13.49 -5.23
C ALA A 199 7.88 12.48 -5.16
N GLU A 200 9.09 12.90 -5.48
CA GLU A 200 10.30 12.10 -5.34
C GLU A 200 11.26 12.79 -4.37
N ILE A 201 11.72 12.08 -3.35
CA ILE A 201 12.53 12.64 -2.26
C ILE A 201 13.82 11.84 -2.17
N ASP A 202 14.96 12.52 -2.23
CA ASP A 202 16.23 11.88 -1.95
C ASP A 202 16.29 11.48 -0.47
N VAL A 203 16.50 10.19 -0.20
CA VAL A 203 16.42 9.66 1.17
C VAL A 203 17.55 10.20 2.06
N VAL A 204 18.71 10.51 1.51
CA VAL A 204 19.89 10.96 2.25
C VAL A 204 19.88 12.47 2.44
N GLU A 205 19.57 13.22 1.38
CA GLU A 205 19.52 14.68 1.44
C GLU A 205 18.23 15.17 2.10
N GLY A 206 17.17 14.37 2.08
CA GLY A 206 15.85 14.75 2.58
C GLY A 206 15.18 15.83 1.74
N LEU A 207 15.67 16.07 0.52
CA LEU A 207 15.18 17.10 -0.39
C LEU A 207 14.28 16.49 -1.46
N SER A 208 13.16 17.16 -1.73
CA SER A 208 12.33 16.85 -2.88
C SER A 208 13.09 17.19 -4.17
N THR A 209 13.09 16.24 -5.08
CA THR A 209 13.69 16.38 -6.41
C THR A 209 12.64 16.56 -7.50
N ILE A 210 11.41 16.06 -7.24
CA ILE A 210 10.23 16.19 -8.10
C ILE A 210 9.01 16.42 -7.21
N GLU A 211 8.14 17.34 -7.64
CA GLU A 211 6.85 17.64 -7.02
C GLU A 211 5.81 17.91 -8.11
N LEU A 212 4.86 16.99 -8.30
CA LEU A 212 3.83 17.10 -9.32
C LEU A 212 2.46 16.79 -8.70
N PRO A 213 1.46 17.68 -8.78
CA PRO A 213 1.52 19.03 -9.36
C PRO A 213 2.49 19.96 -8.60
N LEU A 214 3.04 20.94 -9.32
CA LEU A 214 3.96 21.93 -8.74
C LEU A 214 3.24 22.77 -7.67
N GLU A 215 3.99 23.24 -6.67
CA GLU A 215 3.52 24.16 -5.63
C GLU A 215 2.33 23.64 -4.79
N SER A 216 2.05 22.34 -4.87
CA SER A 216 0.92 21.72 -4.16
C SER A 216 1.35 20.93 -2.93
N TRP A 217 2.65 20.68 -2.77
CA TRP A 217 3.22 19.80 -1.76
C TRP A 217 3.82 20.57 -0.59
N THR A 218 3.78 19.93 0.57
CA THR A 218 4.46 20.37 1.78
C THR A 218 5.08 19.17 2.48
N PHE A 219 6.30 19.35 2.96
CA PHE A 219 7.08 18.31 3.62
C PHE A 219 7.54 18.82 4.99
N GLY A 220 7.51 17.94 5.98
CA GLY A 220 8.02 18.21 7.32
C GLY A 220 8.61 16.95 7.94
N GLY A 221 9.64 17.10 8.78
CA GLY A 221 10.30 15.97 9.41
C GLY A 221 11.38 15.32 8.52
N ASP A 222 11.67 14.05 8.80
CA ASP A 222 12.77 13.30 8.17
C ASP A 222 12.35 11.85 7.92
N VAL A 223 12.74 11.29 6.79
CA VAL A 223 12.32 9.96 6.31
C VAL A 223 12.58 8.84 7.33
N THR A 224 13.63 8.94 8.14
CA THR A 224 13.99 7.92 9.15
C THR A 224 13.27 8.09 10.48
N SER A 225 12.73 9.28 10.76
CA SER A 225 12.05 9.60 12.02
C SER A 225 10.55 9.86 11.89
N GLY A 226 10.05 9.94 10.65
CA GLY A 226 8.70 10.35 10.31
C GLY A 226 8.74 11.57 9.39
N LEU A 227 8.54 11.33 8.10
CA LEU A 227 8.35 12.36 7.10
C LEU A 227 6.85 12.60 6.95
N ASP A 228 6.39 13.76 7.39
CA ASP A 228 5.04 14.26 7.17
C ASP A 228 4.96 14.87 5.78
N ILE A 229 3.99 14.39 5.00
CA ILE A 229 3.73 14.81 3.63
C ILE A 229 2.29 15.26 3.56
N SER A 230 2.05 16.44 2.99
CA SER A 230 0.70 16.86 2.66
C SER A 230 0.62 17.57 1.32
N ILE A 231 -0.51 17.39 0.64
CA ILE A 231 -0.78 17.93 -0.69
C ILE A 231 -2.14 18.61 -0.73
N SER A 232 -2.22 19.75 -1.41
CA SER A 232 -3.48 20.40 -1.73
C SER A 232 -4.28 19.56 -2.75
N ILE A 233 -5.55 19.32 -2.47
CA ILE A 233 -6.42 18.48 -3.31
C ILE A 233 -7.01 19.32 -4.45
N ASP A 234 -6.91 18.83 -5.69
CA ASP A 234 -7.65 19.41 -6.80
C ASP A 234 -9.16 19.14 -6.61
N PRO A 235 -10.04 20.15 -6.73
CA PRO A 235 -11.49 19.99 -6.55
C PRO A 235 -12.15 18.95 -7.47
N SER A 236 -11.47 18.53 -8.55
CA SER A 236 -11.94 17.47 -9.44
C SER A 236 -11.70 16.05 -8.90
N TRP A 237 -10.89 15.89 -7.85
CA TRP A 237 -10.59 14.57 -7.26
C TRP A 237 -11.60 14.23 -6.16
N GLN A 238 -11.98 12.96 -6.06
CA GLN A 238 -12.89 12.50 -5.00
C GLN A 238 -12.11 12.21 -3.72
N HIS A 239 -12.13 13.15 -2.77
CA HIS A 239 -11.38 13.10 -1.51
C HIS A 239 -11.50 11.78 -0.73
N ASP A 240 -12.70 11.21 -0.61
CA ASP A 240 -12.95 9.95 0.12
C ASP A 240 -12.35 8.70 -0.55
N SER A 241 -11.92 8.82 -1.81
CA SER A 241 -11.31 7.74 -2.59
C SER A 241 -9.81 7.91 -2.78
N LEU A 242 -9.21 8.93 -2.16
CA LEU A 242 -7.76 9.18 -2.21
C LEU A 242 -6.99 8.22 -1.31
N GLY A 243 -5.94 7.63 -1.86
CA GLY A 243 -4.99 6.78 -1.17
C GLY A 243 -3.54 7.16 -1.49
N TRP A 244 -2.63 6.53 -0.78
CA TRP A 244 -1.20 6.75 -0.90
C TRP A 244 -0.49 5.48 -1.31
N ILE A 245 0.45 5.57 -2.24
CA ILE A 245 1.43 4.52 -2.54
C ILE A 245 2.80 5.12 -2.33
N VAL A 246 3.64 4.45 -1.55
CA VAL A 246 5.00 4.88 -1.27
C VAL A 246 5.94 3.78 -1.71
N VAL A 247 6.99 4.19 -2.42
CA VAL A 247 7.95 3.31 -3.05
C VAL A 247 9.33 3.78 -2.65
N HIS A 248 10.12 2.90 -2.07
CA HIS A 248 11.55 3.10 -1.91
C HIS A 248 12.25 2.42 -3.08
N GLU A 249 12.97 3.20 -3.89
CA GLU A 249 13.54 2.73 -5.15
C GLU A 249 14.91 3.34 -5.42
N ARG A 250 15.66 2.71 -6.31
CA ARG A 250 16.89 3.26 -6.87
C ARG A 250 16.60 3.80 -8.27
N ILE A 251 16.98 5.05 -8.48
CA ILE A 251 16.86 5.73 -9.77
C ILE A 251 18.27 5.94 -10.33
N ALA A 252 18.51 5.51 -11.57
CA ALA A 252 19.76 5.75 -12.29
C ALA A 252 19.46 6.20 -13.72
N ASP A 253 20.20 7.20 -14.21
CA ASP A 253 19.99 7.82 -15.53
C ASP A 253 18.52 8.24 -15.77
N GLY A 254 17.87 8.66 -14.68
CA GLY A 254 16.48 9.09 -14.68
C GLY A 254 15.44 7.97 -14.85
N LYS A 255 15.82 6.70 -14.68
CA LYS A 255 14.93 5.55 -14.74
C LYS A 255 14.92 4.76 -13.43
N VAL A 256 13.81 4.08 -13.16
CA VAL A 256 13.77 3.07 -12.08
C VAL A 256 14.68 1.91 -12.49
N VAL A 257 15.66 1.59 -11.65
CA VAL A 257 16.53 0.42 -11.85
C VAL A 257 16.25 -0.68 -10.84
N GLU A 258 15.68 -0.35 -9.69
CA GLU A 258 15.32 -1.32 -8.66
C GLU A 258 14.26 -0.73 -7.74
N VAL A 259 13.23 -1.52 -7.41
CA VAL A 259 12.29 -1.19 -6.32
C VAL A 259 12.70 -1.96 -5.08
N LEU A 260 13.10 -1.25 -4.04
CA LEU A 260 13.60 -1.79 -2.76
C LEU A 260 12.46 -2.07 -1.78
N GLY A 261 11.32 -1.42 -1.94
CA GLY A 261 10.09 -1.79 -1.25
C GLY A 261 8.95 -0.88 -1.63
N ALA A 262 7.73 -1.39 -1.51
CA ALA A 262 6.53 -0.61 -1.70
C ALA A 262 5.54 -0.86 -0.57
N HIS A 263 4.71 0.13 -0.31
CA HIS A 263 3.56 0.00 0.58
C HIS A 263 2.48 1.01 0.18
N ALA A 264 1.24 0.71 0.53
CA ALA A 264 0.11 1.54 0.18
C ALA A 264 -0.91 1.60 1.30
N SER A 265 -1.53 2.77 1.42
CA SER A 265 -2.69 3.01 2.26
C SER A 265 -3.83 3.46 1.37
N LEU A 266 -4.73 2.55 1.06
CA LEU A 266 -5.86 2.80 0.16
C LEU A 266 -7.17 2.86 0.97
N PRO A 267 -8.08 3.80 0.67
CA PRO A 267 -9.38 3.86 1.34
C PRO A 267 -10.23 2.62 0.98
N GLY A 268 -11.04 2.18 1.93
CA GLY A 268 -11.93 1.02 1.76
C GLY A 268 -11.24 -0.35 1.80
N VAL A 269 -9.91 -0.43 1.73
CA VAL A 269 -9.14 -1.65 1.96
C VAL A 269 -8.91 -1.78 3.47
N VAL A 270 -9.85 -2.41 4.17
CA VAL A 270 -9.68 -2.73 5.59
C VAL A 270 -8.68 -3.89 5.70
N GLU A 271 -7.47 -3.62 6.17
CA GLU A 271 -6.53 -4.68 6.55
C GLU A 271 -7.11 -5.46 7.74
N ASP A 272 -7.48 -6.71 7.47
CA ASP A 272 -8.33 -7.55 8.31
C ASP A 272 -7.62 -8.13 9.56
N GLU A 273 -6.58 -7.46 10.07
CA GLU A 273 -5.82 -7.95 11.24
C GLU A 273 -6.56 -7.67 12.56
N GLN A 274 -7.30 -6.55 12.67
CA GLN A 274 -7.96 -6.20 13.94
C GLN A 274 -9.30 -6.90 14.19
N LEU A 275 -10.04 -7.27 13.15
CA LEU A 275 -11.34 -7.95 13.30
C LEU A 275 -11.16 -9.35 13.88
N ASN A 276 -10.18 -10.12 13.39
CA ASN A 276 -9.90 -11.48 13.86
C ASN A 276 -9.49 -11.53 15.34
N SER A 277 -8.76 -10.54 15.84
CA SER A 277 -8.37 -10.45 17.26
C SER A 277 -9.59 -10.25 18.19
N ARG A 278 -10.54 -9.38 17.81
CA ARG A 278 -11.72 -9.08 18.64
C ARG A 278 -12.68 -10.26 18.74
N TRP A 279 -12.86 -11.01 17.65
CA TRP A 279 -13.68 -12.23 17.65
C TRP A 279 -13.02 -13.37 18.42
N MET A 280 -11.68 -13.52 18.35
CA MET A 280 -10.97 -14.50 19.18
C MET A 280 -11.07 -14.18 20.68
N VAL A 281 -10.91 -12.91 21.06
CA VAL A 281 -11.04 -12.49 22.47
C VAL A 281 -12.48 -12.71 22.95
N ALA A 282 -13.49 -12.34 22.14
CA ALA A 282 -14.89 -12.57 22.47
C ALA A 282 -15.23 -14.07 22.58
N ALA A 283 -14.69 -14.92 21.68
CA ALA A 283 -14.86 -16.36 21.73
C ALA A 283 -14.19 -16.99 22.96
N CYS A 284 -12.99 -16.54 23.32
CA CYS A 284 -12.29 -16.98 24.53
C CYS A 284 -13.06 -16.60 25.81
N ILE A 285 -13.62 -15.39 25.89
CA ILE A 285 -14.45 -14.96 27.02
C ILE A 285 -15.73 -15.80 27.11
N LEU A 286 -16.38 -16.08 25.97
CA LEU A 286 -17.59 -16.89 25.93
C LEU A 286 -17.33 -18.34 26.37
N LEU A 287 -16.22 -18.95 25.93
CA LEU A 287 -15.82 -20.30 26.33
C LEU A 287 -15.52 -20.39 27.84
N MET A 288 -14.89 -19.36 28.42
CA MET A 288 -14.68 -19.27 29.88
C MET A 288 -16.01 -19.12 30.64
N ALA A 289 -16.96 -18.34 30.11
CA ALA A 289 -18.28 -18.17 30.72
C ALA A 289 -19.16 -19.43 30.64
N ILE A 290 -18.99 -20.26 29.60
CA ILE A 290 -19.71 -21.54 29.45
C ILE A 290 -19.07 -22.62 30.33
N GLY A 291 -17.73 -22.67 30.41
CA GLY A 291 -17.01 -23.62 31.27
C GLY A 291 -17.32 -23.46 32.76
N THR A 292 -17.54 -22.22 33.22
CA THR A 292 -17.93 -21.94 34.61
C THR A 292 -19.37 -22.35 34.94
N ARG A 293 -20.27 -22.45 33.95
CA ARG A 293 -21.65 -22.92 34.17
C ARG A 293 -21.81 -24.44 34.20
N ILE A 294 -20.87 -25.18 33.59
CA ILE A 294 -20.89 -26.65 33.61
C ILE A 294 -20.40 -27.21 34.95
N TRP A 295 -19.61 -26.44 35.71
CA TRP A 295 -19.08 -26.83 37.01
C TRP A 295 -19.94 -26.43 38.23
N LEU A 296 -21.04 -25.70 38.00
CA LEU A 296 -21.97 -25.25 39.04
C LEU A 296 -23.32 -26.02 39.04
N ARG A 297 -23.35 -27.22 38.41
CA ARG A 297 -24.45 -28.18 38.50
C ARG A 297 -24.00 -29.52 39.05
#